data_AF-A0A367KU86-F1
#
_entry.id   AF-A0A367KU86-F1
#
_cell.length_a   1.000
_cell.length_b   1.000
_cell.length_c   1.000
_cell.angle_alpha   90.00
_cell.angle_beta   90.00
_cell.angle_gamma   90.00
#
_symmetry.space_group_name_H-M   'P 1'
#
loop_
_entity.id
_entity.type
_entity.pdbx_description
1 polymer ?
#
loop_
_entity_poly.entity_id
_entity_poly.type
_entity_poly.pdbx_seq_one_letter_code
_entity_poly.pdbx_strand_id
1 'polypeptide(L)'
;MSKLLFNDPTVVNLVVQSLLGTDTPANSYTVVSNEWADGTRSDVVYAAEGKPTKIKPPVLIEFQKQVNYEFMGRVINYSLSAYCRYKIYPIILIFAIKGFSSAEVEEKFIVADEKPFLVIESKFWAKKCFLVSSNSILEYIGKSPMDPMEAMGYFLTSNAVSLTSLGY
;
A
#
# COMPACT_ATOMS: atom_id res chain seq x y z
N MET A 1 -9.00 -10.84 -7.60
CA MET A 1 -8.64 -10.86 -6.17
C MET A 1 -9.40 -9.73 -5.47
N SER A 2 -10.03 -10.00 -4.33
CA SER A 2 -11.04 -9.07 -3.80
C SER A 2 -10.41 -7.99 -2.94
N LYS A 3 -10.46 -6.73 -3.41
CA LYS A 3 -10.15 -5.52 -2.62
C LYS A 3 -10.89 -5.50 -1.27
N LEU A 4 -11.99 -6.26 -1.14
CA LEU A 4 -12.75 -6.45 0.08
C LEU A 4 -11.92 -7.00 1.25
N LEU A 5 -10.82 -7.72 1.01
CA LEU A 5 -9.94 -8.20 2.09
C LEU A 5 -9.39 -7.03 2.92
N PHE A 6 -9.14 -5.89 2.28
CA PHE A 6 -8.64 -4.68 2.93
C PHE A 6 -9.73 -3.92 3.70
N ASN A 7 -10.95 -4.46 3.77
CA ASN A 7 -11.99 -3.97 4.66
C ASN A 7 -12.04 -4.74 5.99
N ASP A 8 -11.30 -5.87 6.12
CA ASP A 8 -11.23 -6.62 7.36
C ASP A 8 -10.39 -5.86 8.40
N PRO A 9 -10.88 -5.63 9.63
CA PRO A 9 -10.14 -4.92 10.67
C PRO A 9 -8.76 -5.51 10.99
N THR A 10 -8.60 -6.83 10.85
CA THR A 10 -7.32 -7.53 11.03
C THR A 10 -6.31 -7.08 9.98
N VAL A 11 -6.75 -6.96 8.73
CA VAL A 11 -5.92 -6.51 7.60
C VAL A 11 -5.63 -5.02 7.70
N VAL A 12 -6.60 -4.21 8.15
CA VAL A 12 -6.38 -2.78 8.43
C VAL A 12 -5.26 -2.62 9.47
N ASN A 13 -5.36 -3.33 10.60
CA ASN A 13 -4.36 -3.28 11.67
C ASN A 13 -2.99 -3.73 11.19
N LEU A 14 -2.93 -4.85 10.44
CA LEU A 14 -1.70 -5.36 9.85
C LEU A 14 -1.02 -4.29 8.99
N VAL A 15 -1.72 -3.76 7.98
CA VAL A 15 -1.17 -2.76 7.06
C VAL A 15 -0.71 -1.52 7.82
N VAL A 16 -1.54 -1.00 8.72
CA VAL A 16 -1.23 0.21 9.49
C VAL A 16 0.02 0.01 10.35
N GLN A 17 0.11 -1.10 11.08
CA GLN A 17 1.26 -1.38 11.93
C GLN A 17 2.54 -1.64 11.13
N SER A 18 2.44 -2.30 9.97
CA SER A 18 3.58 -2.47 9.06
C SER A 18 4.11 -1.13 8.50
N LEU A 19 3.24 -0.14 8.29
CA LEU A 19 3.62 1.15 7.70
C LEU A 19 4.01 2.22 8.74
N LEU A 20 3.40 2.17 9.94
CA LEU A 20 3.53 3.23 10.96
C LEU A 20 4.28 2.77 12.21
N GLY A 21 4.47 1.47 12.41
CA GLY A 21 5.11 0.88 13.59
C GLY A 21 4.15 0.02 14.42
N THR A 22 4.70 -1.01 15.07
CA THR A 22 3.96 -1.99 15.90
C THR A 22 3.40 -1.38 17.18
N ASP A 23 3.86 -0.19 17.57
CA ASP A 23 3.33 0.62 18.65
C ASP A 23 2.02 1.35 18.28
N THR A 24 1.62 1.33 17.00
CA THR A 24 0.34 1.89 16.57
C THR A 24 -0.81 1.08 17.17
N PRO A 25 -1.72 1.71 17.95
CA PRO A 25 -2.82 1.01 18.59
C PRO A 25 -3.73 0.30 17.59
N ALA A 26 -4.13 -0.93 17.91
CA ALA A 26 -5.11 -1.66 17.13
C ALA A 26 -6.44 -0.88 17.04
N ASN A 27 -7.13 -1.03 15.91
CA ASN A 27 -8.39 -0.38 15.57
C ASN A 27 -8.33 1.16 15.57
N SER A 28 -7.13 1.74 15.51
CA SER A 28 -6.97 3.20 15.43
C SER A 28 -7.22 3.79 14.04
N TYR A 29 -7.46 2.93 13.04
CA TYR A 29 -7.81 3.30 11.67
C TYR A 29 -9.05 2.55 11.23
N THR A 30 -9.83 3.19 10.37
CA THR A 30 -11.02 2.60 9.74
C THR A 30 -11.00 2.85 8.24
N VAL A 31 -11.72 2.01 7.50
CA VAL A 31 -11.95 2.24 6.06
C VAL A 31 -12.92 3.39 5.88
N VAL A 32 -12.53 4.36 5.04
CA VAL A 32 -13.34 5.55 4.73
C VAL A 32 -13.62 5.65 3.24
N SER A 33 -14.44 6.63 2.85
CA SER A 33 -14.77 6.86 1.43
C SER A 33 -13.51 7.06 0.59
N ASN A 34 -13.44 6.28 -0.49
CA ASN A 34 -12.40 6.31 -1.51
C ASN A 34 -12.75 7.20 -2.71
N GLU A 35 -13.90 7.86 -2.68
CA GLU A 35 -14.32 8.83 -3.70
C GLU A 35 -13.78 10.22 -3.38
N TRP A 36 -13.27 10.90 -4.40
CA TRP A 36 -12.67 12.23 -4.32
C TRP A 36 -13.62 13.31 -4.86
N ALA A 37 -13.30 14.58 -4.59
CA ALA A 37 -14.18 15.70 -4.95
C ALA A 37 -14.32 15.90 -6.47
N ASP A 38 -13.37 15.41 -7.26
CA ASP A 38 -13.39 15.41 -8.71
C ASP A 38 -14.16 14.20 -9.30
N GLY A 39 -14.79 13.38 -8.46
CA GLY A 39 -15.52 12.17 -8.84
C GLY A 39 -14.63 10.96 -9.14
N THR A 40 -13.30 11.10 -9.03
CA THR A 40 -12.39 9.96 -9.17
C THR A 40 -12.42 9.08 -7.92
N ARG A 41 -11.97 7.83 -8.04
CA ARG A 41 -11.98 6.86 -6.95
C ARG A 41 -10.64 6.15 -6.83
N SER A 42 -10.03 6.24 -5.64
CA SER A 42 -8.94 5.36 -5.23
C SER A 42 -9.48 3.96 -4.90
N ASP A 43 -8.60 3.00 -4.70
CA ASP A 43 -9.01 1.64 -4.36
C ASP A 43 -9.46 1.54 -2.91
N VAL A 44 -8.56 1.82 -1.95
CA VAL A 44 -8.87 1.76 -0.51
C VAL A 44 -8.23 2.96 0.21
N VAL A 45 -8.96 3.51 1.18
CA VAL A 45 -8.48 4.61 2.01
C VAL A 45 -8.72 4.27 3.47
N TYR A 46 -7.67 4.35 4.28
CA TYR A 46 -7.78 4.32 5.73
C TYR A 46 -7.57 5.70 6.31
N ALA A 47 -8.36 6.04 7.33
CA ALA A 47 -8.14 7.23 8.13
C ALA A 47 -8.12 6.87 9.60
N ALA A 48 -7.26 7.57 10.34
CA ALA A 48 -7.20 7.44 11.79
C ALA A 48 -8.54 7.85 12.41
N GLU A 49 -8.95 7.20 13.50
CA GLU A 49 -10.10 7.64 14.28
C GLU A 49 -9.94 9.10 14.71
N GLY A 50 -11.00 9.89 14.53
CA GLY A 50 -10.95 11.34 14.70
C GLY A 50 -10.30 12.06 13.53
N LYS A 51 -9.52 13.12 13.83
CA LYS A 51 -8.88 13.95 12.80
C LYS A 51 -7.48 13.41 12.48
N PRO A 52 -7.16 13.07 11.22
CA PRO A 52 -5.80 12.69 10.84
C PRO A 52 -4.76 13.74 11.21
N THR A 53 -3.57 13.28 11.59
CA THR A 53 -2.45 14.14 12.03
C THR A 53 -1.18 13.77 11.27
N LYS A 54 -0.10 14.54 11.44
CA LYS A 54 1.20 14.19 10.84
C LYS A 54 1.76 12.85 11.33
N ILE A 55 1.42 12.46 12.57
CA ILE A 55 1.84 11.18 13.18
C ILE A 55 0.91 10.06 12.73
N LYS A 56 -0.40 10.34 12.64
CA LYS A 56 -1.43 9.42 12.14
C LYS A 56 -2.04 9.92 10.81
N PRO A 57 -1.26 9.89 9.70
CA PRO A 57 -1.71 10.37 8.40
C PRO A 57 -2.72 9.38 7.78
N PRO A 58 -3.56 9.82 6.83
CA PRO A 58 -4.35 8.89 6.04
C PRO A 58 -3.46 7.91 5.26
N VAL A 59 -3.96 6.71 5.00
CA VAL A 59 -3.27 5.68 4.20
C VAL A 59 -4.08 5.44 2.92
N LEU A 60 -3.43 5.55 1.76
CA LEU A 60 -3.99 5.20 0.46
C LEU A 60 -3.39 3.87 0.00
N ILE A 61 -4.23 2.94 -0.43
CA ILE A 61 -3.80 1.64 -0.94
C ILE A 61 -4.32 1.47 -2.35
N GLU A 62 -3.41 1.15 -3.27
CA GLU A 62 -3.70 1.02 -4.70
C GLU A 62 -3.21 -0.33 -5.24
N PHE A 63 -4.03 -0.98 -6.05
CA PHE A 63 -3.70 -2.26 -6.67
C PHE A 63 -3.58 -2.07 -8.17
N GLN A 64 -2.43 -2.44 -8.73
CA GLN A 64 -2.20 -2.28 -10.15
C GLN A 64 -1.55 -3.53 -10.74
N LYS A 65 -2.04 -3.92 -11.92
CA LYS A 65 -1.48 -5.05 -12.65
C LYS A 65 -0.01 -4.80 -13.01
N GLN A 66 0.27 -3.67 -13.65
CA GLN A 66 1.62 -3.21 -13.96
C GLN A 66 1.76 -1.73 -13.66
N VAL A 67 2.76 -1.36 -12.87
CA VAL A 67 3.05 0.03 -12.53
C VAL A 67 3.68 0.72 -13.73
N ASN A 68 3.12 1.87 -14.11
CA ASN A 68 3.55 2.70 -15.22
C ASN A 68 3.40 4.19 -14.86
N TYR A 69 3.90 5.08 -15.72
CA TYR A 69 3.83 6.53 -15.47
C TYR A 69 2.39 7.06 -15.34
N GLU A 70 1.46 6.56 -16.15
CA GLU A 70 0.06 6.98 -16.09
C GLU A 70 -0.56 6.62 -14.73
N PHE A 71 -0.35 5.39 -14.26
CA PHE A 71 -0.78 4.94 -12.95
C PHE A 71 -0.16 5.79 -11.84
N MET A 72 1.15 6.04 -11.87
CA MET A 72 1.81 6.90 -10.88
C MET A 72 1.23 8.32 -10.88
N GLY A 73 0.92 8.88 -12.05
CA GLY A 73 0.21 10.16 -12.17
C GLY A 73 -1.15 10.15 -11.47
N ARG A 74 -1.93 9.08 -11.61
CA ARG A 74 -3.20 8.92 -10.88
C ARG A 74 -2.99 8.83 -9.37
N VAL A 75 -2.01 8.05 -8.92
CA VAL A 75 -1.68 7.92 -7.49
C VAL A 75 -1.29 9.28 -6.90
N ILE A 76 -0.50 10.08 -7.62
CA ILE A 76 -0.15 11.44 -7.21
C ILE A 76 -1.42 12.30 -7.08
N ASN A 77 -2.33 12.26 -8.06
CA ASN A 77 -3.59 13.00 -8.00
C ASN A 77 -4.48 12.58 -6.81
N TYR A 78 -4.57 11.28 -6.51
CA TYR A 78 -5.29 10.78 -5.33
C TYR A 78 -4.65 11.27 -4.04
N SER A 79 -3.31 11.31 -3.99
CA SER A 79 -2.58 11.82 -2.84
C SER A 79 -2.85 13.31 -2.59
N LEU A 80 -2.88 14.12 -3.65
CA LEU A 80 -3.24 15.53 -3.57
C LEU A 80 -4.70 15.73 -3.18
N SER A 81 -5.61 14.86 -3.65
CA SER A 81 -7.02 14.86 -3.25
C SER A 81 -7.19 14.54 -1.76
N ALA A 82 -6.46 13.54 -1.26
CA ALA A 82 -6.39 13.22 0.17
C ALA A 82 -5.81 14.40 0.96
N TYR A 83 -4.77 15.06 0.48
CA TYR A 83 -4.24 16.27 1.10
C TYR A 83 -5.29 17.39 1.14
N CYS A 84 -6.05 17.62 0.06
CA CYS A 84 -7.13 18.60 0.05
C CYS A 84 -8.19 18.32 1.11
N ARG A 85 -8.55 17.04 1.30
CA ARG A 85 -9.53 16.56 2.29
C ARG A 85 -9.03 16.64 3.73
N TYR A 86 -7.81 16.15 4.00
CA TYR A 86 -7.31 15.94 5.37
C TYR A 86 -6.27 16.98 5.82
N LYS A 87 -5.75 17.80 4.90
CA LYS A 87 -4.63 18.76 5.10
C LYS A 87 -3.35 18.11 5.61
N ILE A 88 -3.19 16.82 5.36
CA ILE A 88 -2.03 16.00 5.72
C ILE A 88 -1.70 15.12 4.51
N TYR A 89 -0.42 15.03 4.15
CA TYR A 89 0.01 14.12 3.09
C TYR A 89 -0.16 12.66 3.55
N PRO A 90 -0.79 11.80 2.73
CA PRO A 90 -1.00 10.41 3.08
C PRO A 90 0.29 9.59 3.03
N ILE A 91 0.27 8.42 3.65
CA ILE A 91 1.18 7.32 3.29
C ILE A 91 0.50 6.52 2.17
N ILE A 92 1.26 6.11 1.17
CA ILE A 92 0.74 5.36 0.03
C ILE A 92 1.36 3.97 0.03
N LEU A 93 0.54 2.95 -0.23
CA LEU A 93 0.96 1.57 -0.43
C LEU A 93 0.44 1.07 -1.77
N ILE A 94 1.35 0.67 -2.66
CA ILE A 94 1.04 0.14 -3.98
C ILE A 94 1.31 -1.36 -4.01
N PHE A 95 0.37 -2.16 -4.51
CA PHE A 95 0.63 -3.55 -4.86
C PHE A 95 0.77 -3.70 -6.37
N ALA A 96 2.00 -3.97 -6.82
CA ALA A 96 2.35 -4.21 -8.22
C ALA A 96 2.21 -5.70 -8.56
N ILE A 97 1.00 -6.14 -8.91
CA ILE A 97 0.62 -7.56 -9.02
C ILE A 97 1.49 -8.32 -10.03
N LYS A 98 1.81 -7.72 -11.17
CA LYS A 98 2.72 -8.29 -12.18
C LYS A 98 3.96 -7.39 -12.38
N GLY A 99 4.35 -6.64 -11.35
CA GLY A 99 5.52 -5.77 -11.38
C GLY A 99 5.33 -4.48 -12.20
N PHE A 100 6.33 -4.12 -12.99
CA PHE A 100 6.41 -2.85 -13.71
C PHE A 100 6.18 -3.04 -15.21
N SER A 101 5.76 -1.96 -15.86
CA SER A 101 5.60 -1.92 -17.33
C SER A 101 6.93 -1.77 -18.07
N SER A 102 7.97 -1.25 -17.41
CA SER A 102 9.32 -1.06 -17.95
C SER A 102 10.35 -0.98 -16.82
N ALA A 103 11.60 -1.34 -17.13
CA ALA A 103 12.72 -1.21 -16.21
C ALA A 103 12.96 0.25 -15.80
N GLU A 104 12.76 1.20 -16.71
CA GLU A 104 12.89 2.65 -16.43
C GLU A 104 11.98 3.13 -15.29
N VAL A 105 10.77 2.56 -15.19
CA VAL A 105 9.85 2.86 -14.07
C VAL A 105 10.30 2.16 -12.80
N GLU A 106 10.77 0.92 -12.89
CA GLU A 106 11.26 0.12 -11.75
C GLU A 106 12.50 0.76 -11.10
N GLU A 107 13.46 1.25 -11.89
CA GLU A 107 14.71 1.88 -11.43
C GLU A 107 14.51 3.15 -10.60
N LYS A 108 13.30 3.74 -10.62
CA LYS A 108 12.95 4.89 -9.75
C LYS A 108 12.64 4.47 -8.32
N PHE A 109 12.44 3.19 -8.08
CA PHE A 109 12.19 2.63 -6.77
C PHE A 109 13.48 2.04 -6.21
N ILE A 110 13.71 2.28 -4.92
CA ILE A 110 14.83 1.71 -4.18
C ILE A 110 14.29 0.78 -3.10
N VAL A 111 15.10 -0.19 -2.68
CA VAL A 111 14.77 -1.06 -1.54
C VAL A 111 14.74 -0.21 -0.27
N ALA A 112 13.66 -0.30 0.50
CA ALA A 112 13.58 0.35 1.80
C ALA A 112 14.32 -0.48 2.86
N ASP A 113 14.82 0.19 3.90
CA ASP A 113 15.32 -0.49 5.11
C ASP A 113 14.20 -1.31 5.79
N GLU A 114 12.95 -0.88 5.58
CA GLU A 114 11.73 -1.49 6.08
C GLU A 114 11.23 -2.55 5.08
N LYS A 115 11.17 -3.81 5.51
CA LYS A 115 10.77 -4.96 4.67
C LYS A 115 9.24 -5.06 4.56
N PRO A 116 8.65 -5.57 3.46
CA PRO A 116 9.24 -5.92 2.16
C PRO A 116 9.02 -4.82 1.09
N PHE A 117 9.27 -3.56 1.46
CA PHE A 117 8.86 -2.42 0.66
C PHE A 117 9.96 -1.92 -0.28
N LEU A 118 9.56 -1.56 -1.49
CA LEU A 118 10.28 -0.60 -2.32
C LEU A 118 9.72 0.81 -2.04
N VAL A 119 10.54 1.84 -2.18
CA VAL A 119 10.15 3.24 -1.97
C VAL A 119 10.58 4.12 -3.13
N ILE A 120 9.79 5.15 -3.40
CA ILE A 120 10.09 6.20 -4.37
C ILE A 120 10.07 7.57 -3.68
N GLU A 121 10.90 8.50 -4.18
CA GLU A 121 10.89 9.88 -3.71
C GLU A 121 9.49 10.49 -3.87
N SER A 122 8.94 11.00 -2.77
CA SER A 122 7.56 11.44 -2.67
C SER A 122 7.38 12.88 -2.16
N LYS A 123 8.44 13.69 -2.26
CA LYS A 123 8.43 15.07 -1.77
C LYS A 123 7.29 15.87 -2.40
N PHE A 124 6.58 16.63 -1.57
CA PHE A 124 5.47 17.51 -1.95
C PHE A 124 4.19 16.83 -2.42
N TRP A 125 4.09 15.50 -2.44
CA TRP A 125 2.84 14.86 -2.80
C TRP A 125 2.43 13.72 -1.87
N ALA A 126 3.34 13.07 -1.14
CA ALA A 126 3.00 12.10 -0.09
C ALA A 126 3.98 12.17 1.10
N LYS A 127 3.62 11.54 2.22
CA LYS A 127 4.52 11.38 3.37
C LYS A 127 5.59 10.32 3.08
N LYS A 128 5.15 9.17 2.58
CA LYS A 128 5.96 8.06 2.05
C LYS A 128 5.12 7.36 0.97
N CYS A 129 5.77 6.81 -0.05
CA CYS A 129 5.14 5.97 -1.05
C CYS A 129 5.88 4.63 -1.11
N PHE A 130 5.22 3.60 -0.60
CA PHE A 130 5.70 2.23 -0.57
C PHE A 130 5.10 1.42 -1.71
N LEU A 131 5.84 0.42 -2.16
CA LEU A 131 5.41 -0.52 -3.18
C LEU A 131 5.82 -1.93 -2.82
N VAL A 132 4.92 -2.88 -3.01
CA VAL A 132 5.16 -4.31 -2.90
C VAL A 132 5.00 -4.93 -4.28
N SER A 133 6.00 -5.66 -4.73
CA SER A 133 6.01 -6.39 -6.01
C SER A 133 6.49 -7.82 -5.77
N SER A 134 6.32 -8.70 -6.76
CA SER A 134 6.89 -10.05 -6.70
C SER A 134 8.40 -10.00 -6.41
N ASN A 135 9.13 -9.07 -7.03
CA ASN A 135 10.57 -8.93 -6.86
C ASN A 135 10.94 -8.52 -5.42
N SER A 136 10.17 -7.61 -4.81
CA SER A 136 10.46 -7.13 -3.45
C SER A 136 10.21 -8.17 -2.36
N ILE A 137 9.43 -9.21 -2.65
CA ILE A 137 9.14 -10.30 -1.73
C ILE A 137 9.97 -11.58 -2.00
N LEU A 138 10.68 -11.67 -3.13
CA LEU A 138 11.38 -12.91 -3.56
C LEU A 138 12.27 -13.48 -2.45
N GLU A 139 13.02 -12.62 -1.77
CA GLU A 139 13.97 -13.02 -0.74
C GLU A 139 13.32 -13.54 0.55
N TYR A 140 12.00 -13.38 0.69
CA TYR A 140 11.25 -13.78 1.89
C TYR A 140 10.46 -15.08 1.67
N ILE A 141 10.32 -15.52 0.42
CA ILE A 141 9.68 -16.79 0.08
C ILE A 141 10.53 -17.93 0.66
N GLY A 142 9.89 -18.80 1.46
CA GLY A 142 10.53 -19.94 2.11
C GLY A 142 11.19 -19.65 3.47
N LYS A 143 11.17 -18.39 3.95
CA LYS A 143 11.57 -18.08 5.33
C LYS A 143 10.43 -18.40 6.30
N SER A 144 10.76 -19.03 7.42
CA SER A 144 9.79 -19.40 8.46
C SER A 144 10.21 -18.85 9.84
N PRO A 145 9.32 -18.15 10.57
CA PRO A 145 7.98 -17.73 10.13
C PRO A 145 8.05 -16.57 9.12
N MET A 146 7.16 -16.56 8.14
CA MET A 146 7.01 -15.45 7.19
C MET A 146 6.27 -14.30 7.86
N ASP A 147 6.72 -13.07 7.67
CA ASP A 147 6.01 -11.90 8.20
C ASP A 147 4.63 -11.79 7.53
N PRO A 148 3.55 -11.42 8.25
CA PRO A 148 2.22 -11.37 7.64
C PRO A 148 2.11 -10.38 6.47
N MET A 149 2.88 -9.29 6.46
CA MET A 149 2.91 -8.35 5.35
C MET A 149 3.61 -8.94 4.12
N GLU A 150 4.69 -9.71 4.33
CA GLU A 150 5.36 -10.49 3.29
C GLU A 150 4.40 -11.54 2.71
N ALA A 151 3.70 -12.29 3.57
CA ALA A 151 2.73 -13.30 3.15
C ALA A 151 1.57 -12.71 2.35
N MET A 152 1.07 -11.54 2.77
CA MET A 152 0.04 -10.80 2.03
C MET A 152 0.56 -10.33 0.67
N GLY A 153 1.77 -9.78 0.61
CA GLY A 153 2.42 -9.42 -0.65
C GLY A 153 2.56 -10.60 -1.61
N TYR A 154 2.99 -11.76 -1.09
CA TYR A 154 3.11 -13.00 -1.84
C TYR A 154 1.79 -13.51 -2.36
N PHE A 155 0.76 -13.54 -1.53
CA PHE A 155 -0.59 -13.91 -1.94
C PHE A 155 -1.10 -13.02 -3.09
N LEU A 156 -0.93 -11.70 -2.98
CA LEU A 156 -1.44 -10.73 -3.95
C LEU A 156 -0.71 -10.76 -5.29
N THR A 157 0.61 -10.92 -5.26
CA THR A 157 1.46 -10.89 -6.47
C THR A 157 1.50 -12.24 -7.19
N SER A 158 1.27 -13.34 -6.49
CA SER A 158 1.21 -14.68 -7.11
C SER A 158 -0.06 -14.93 -7.92
N ASN A 159 -1.05 -14.02 -7.91
CA ASN A 159 -2.41 -14.26 -8.43
C ASN A 159 -3.04 -15.56 -7.89
N ALA A 160 -2.62 -16.02 -6.72
CA ALA A 160 -3.09 -17.25 -6.11
C ALA A 160 -4.56 -17.10 -5.71
N VAL A 161 -5.41 -18.08 -6.06
CA VAL A 161 -6.84 -18.03 -5.69
C VAL A 161 -7.01 -18.29 -4.18
N SER A 162 -6.03 -18.93 -3.53
CA SER A 162 -6.00 -19.22 -2.10
C SER A 162 -4.55 -19.38 -1.59
N LEU A 163 -4.29 -19.11 -0.30
CA LEU A 163 -3.00 -19.42 0.35
C LEU A 163 -2.65 -20.91 0.25
N THR A 164 -3.65 -21.80 0.23
CA THR A 164 -3.45 -23.26 0.04
C THR A 164 -3.00 -23.66 -1.36
N SER A 165 -3.15 -22.77 -2.34
CA SER A 165 -2.67 -22.99 -3.72
C SER A 165 -1.21 -22.61 -3.91
N LEU A 166 -0.61 -21.97 -2.91
CA LEU A 166 0.82 -21.69 -2.85
C LEU A 166 1.44 -22.89 -2.15
N GLY A 167 2.07 -23.78 -2.92
CA GLY A 167 2.78 -24.93 -2.37
C GLY A 167 3.85 -24.47 -1.40
N TYR A 168 3.60 -24.67 -0.11
CA TYR A 168 4.58 -24.55 0.96
C TYR A 168 5.41 -25.83 1.06
#